data_AF-A0A559LGJ5-F1
#
_entry.id   AF-A0A559LGJ5-F1
#
_cell.length_a   1.000
_cell.length_b   1.000
_cell.length_c   1.000
_cell.angle_alpha   90.00
_cell.angle_beta   90.00
_cell.angle_gamma   90.00
#
_symmetry.space_group_name_H-M   'P 1'
#
loop_
_entity.id
_entity.type
_entity.pdbx_description
1 polymer ?
#
loop_
_entity_poly.entity_id
_entity_poly.type
_entity_poly.pdbx_seq_one_letter_code
_entity_poly.pdbx_strand_id
1 'polypeptide(L)'
;MRIIQQHTTIPIPRVFDFEMSVDQPFGYPYMFMEHRGHSLPNGLATTIPSEHHPKVAKQLANVFTELQNLTFSRIGRLWCGDTADQPVEVIAMDWHATPGPLETSFEYFYNQRQAENRESIELHPDDPDWLTACWVLKSGLTHMIIEDRIRGPFPLCHLDLHFGNMLFDKEYNLTGIIDWSSAQAAPLEQLSVCPEFTTFPGMSEEKNQPMVDFKDLVVQSIREIEQNQERKPPLDNPDLDILGQLSLTPLSTYMASKSAEITYRQYMSSPRGSLFAGKMVAGLIFGKGVTWDQLKEVYGVMPLF
;
A
#
# COMPACT_ATOMS: atom_id res chain seq x y z
N MET A 1 -4.64 0.51 -16.01
CA MET A 1 -5.97 1.15 -16.17
C MET A 1 -7.00 0.26 -16.87
N ARG A 2 -6.74 -0.28 -18.08
CA ARG A 2 -7.70 -1.13 -18.82
C ARG A 2 -8.20 -2.36 -18.04
N ILE A 3 -7.29 -3.11 -17.41
CA ILE A 3 -7.63 -4.25 -16.54
C ILE A 3 -8.62 -3.84 -15.44
N ILE A 4 -8.35 -2.70 -14.77
CA ILE A 4 -9.21 -2.21 -13.69
C ILE A 4 -10.62 -1.92 -14.24
N GLN A 5 -10.74 -1.24 -15.38
CA GLN A 5 -12.03 -0.97 -16.03
C GLN A 5 -12.79 -2.24 -16.44
N GLN A 6 -12.08 -3.32 -16.80
CA GLN A 6 -12.69 -4.58 -17.23
C GLN A 6 -13.16 -5.46 -16.06
N HIS A 7 -12.48 -5.38 -14.92
CA HIS A 7 -12.68 -6.32 -13.80
C HIS A 7 -13.29 -5.69 -12.55
N THR A 8 -13.48 -4.37 -12.53
CA THR A 8 -13.92 -3.59 -11.37
C THR A 8 -14.94 -2.51 -11.79
N THR A 9 -15.63 -1.93 -10.81
CA THR A 9 -16.47 -0.72 -10.97
C THR A 9 -15.76 0.55 -10.50
N ILE A 10 -14.49 0.46 -10.08
CA ILE A 10 -13.64 1.61 -9.76
C ILE A 10 -13.72 2.63 -10.91
N PRO A 11 -14.05 3.89 -10.63
CA PRO A 11 -14.13 4.90 -11.66
C PRO A 11 -12.72 5.20 -12.18
N ILE A 12 -12.48 4.87 -13.45
CA ILE A 12 -11.23 5.14 -14.15
C ILE A 12 -11.54 6.05 -15.34
N PRO A 13 -10.88 7.22 -15.46
CA PRO A 13 -11.07 8.10 -16.60
C PRO A 13 -10.81 7.38 -17.94
N ARG A 14 -11.63 7.69 -18.95
CA ARG A 14 -11.44 7.11 -20.28
C ARG A 14 -10.11 7.56 -20.85
N VAL A 15 -9.25 6.63 -21.22
CA VAL A 15 -8.04 6.90 -22.01
C VAL A 15 -8.46 7.01 -23.48
N PHE A 16 -8.13 8.13 -24.11
CA PHE A 16 -8.40 8.38 -25.53
C PHE A 16 -7.25 7.89 -26.41
N ASP A 17 -6.02 8.17 -26.01
CA ASP A 17 -4.81 7.79 -26.73
C ASP A 17 -3.60 7.82 -25.77
N PHE A 18 -2.56 7.06 -26.09
CA PHE A 18 -1.30 7.06 -25.35
C PHE A 18 -0.15 6.61 -26.26
N GLU A 19 1.07 7.06 -25.95
CA GLU A 19 2.29 6.63 -26.60
C GLU A 19 3.37 6.46 -25.54
N MET A 20 4.09 5.34 -25.62
CA MET A 20 5.17 4.99 -24.69
C MET A 20 6.54 5.27 -25.29
N SER A 21 6.64 5.30 -26.62
CA SER A 21 7.87 5.55 -27.35
C SER A 21 8.27 7.03 -27.33
N VAL A 22 9.57 7.27 -27.22
CA VAL A 22 10.18 8.58 -27.48
C VAL A 22 10.49 8.79 -28.97
N ASP A 23 10.43 7.73 -29.77
CA ASP A 23 10.72 7.74 -31.22
C ASP A 23 9.48 8.12 -32.03
N GLN A 24 8.99 9.33 -31.79
CA GLN A 24 7.78 9.89 -32.39
C GLN A 24 7.86 11.43 -32.39
N PRO A 25 7.13 12.15 -33.28
CA PRO A 25 7.33 13.59 -33.50
C PRO A 25 7.23 14.51 -32.27
N PHE A 26 6.42 14.16 -31.28
CA PHE A 26 6.26 14.86 -30.00
C PHE A 26 7.41 14.56 -29.01
N GLY A 27 8.15 13.45 -29.19
CA GLY A 27 9.43 13.18 -28.51
C GLY A 27 9.35 12.74 -27.04
N TYR A 28 8.16 12.57 -26.48
CA TYR A 28 7.95 12.16 -25.09
C TYR A 28 6.78 11.17 -24.98
N PRO A 29 6.80 10.26 -23.98
CA PRO A 29 5.64 9.45 -23.65
C PRO A 29 4.47 10.35 -23.23
N TYR A 30 3.25 9.99 -23.64
CA TYR A 30 2.05 10.76 -23.29
C TYR A 30 0.83 9.87 -23.07
N MET A 31 -0.16 10.44 -22.39
CA MET A 31 -1.51 9.87 -22.29
C MET A 31 -2.54 11.00 -22.36
N PHE A 32 -3.49 10.88 -23.28
CA PHE A 32 -4.69 11.71 -23.29
C PHE A 32 -5.82 10.96 -22.62
N MET A 33 -6.35 11.54 -21.55
CA MET A 33 -7.45 10.95 -20.79
C MET A 33 -8.54 11.97 -20.50
N GLU A 34 -9.72 11.43 -20.22
CA GLU A 34 -10.88 12.20 -19.85
C GLU A 34 -10.66 12.99 -18.55
N HIS A 35 -11.07 14.25 -18.53
CA HIS A 35 -11.04 15.07 -17.33
C HIS A 35 -12.42 15.04 -16.65
N ARG A 36 -12.53 14.36 -15.51
CA ARG A 36 -13.76 14.31 -14.69
C ARG A 36 -13.47 14.63 -13.23
N GLY A 37 -14.24 15.56 -12.66
CA GLY A 37 -14.06 15.97 -11.26
C GLY A 37 -12.76 16.72 -11.02
N HIS A 38 -12.40 16.86 -9.75
CA HIS A 38 -11.20 17.54 -9.28
C HIS A 38 -10.58 16.80 -8.09
N SER A 39 -9.26 16.85 -7.96
CA SER A 39 -8.58 16.41 -6.75
C SER A 39 -8.85 17.40 -5.60
N LEU A 40 -8.77 16.90 -4.37
CA LEU A 40 -8.87 17.76 -3.19
C LEU A 40 -7.52 18.45 -2.89
N PRO A 41 -7.51 19.58 -2.17
CA PRO A 41 -6.27 20.26 -1.81
C PRO A 41 -5.50 19.58 -0.66
N ASN A 42 -6.18 18.83 0.21
CA ASN A 42 -5.61 18.13 1.36
C ASN A 42 -6.33 16.79 1.59
N GLY A 43 -5.94 16.07 2.64
CA GLY A 43 -6.51 14.76 2.99
C GLY A 43 -8.03 14.77 3.16
N LEU A 44 -8.66 13.63 2.83
CA LEU A 44 -10.11 13.46 2.71
C LEU A 44 -10.83 13.88 4.01
N ALA A 45 -10.41 13.35 5.15
CA ALA A 45 -11.05 13.61 6.45
C ALA A 45 -11.00 15.09 6.87
N THR A 46 -9.99 15.83 6.40
CA THR A 46 -9.79 17.25 6.73
C THR A 46 -10.47 18.21 5.77
N THR A 47 -10.69 17.78 4.53
CA THR A 47 -11.24 18.63 3.47
C THR A 47 -12.74 18.42 3.30
N ILE A 48 -13.19 17.18 3.39
CA ILE A 48 -14.58 16.82 3.13
C ILE A 48 -15.42 17.16 4.38
N PRO A 49 -16.57 17.83 4.23
CA PRO A 49 -17.50 18.04 5.34
C PRO A 49 -17.95 16.74 5.98
N SER A 50 -18.06 16.73 7.31
CA SER A 50 -18.32 15.51 8.10
C SER A 50 -19.59 14.76 7.69
N GLU A 51 -20.62 15.47 7.20
CA GLU A 51 -21.86 14.87 6.71
C GLU A 51 -21.67 13.96 5.48
N HIS A 52 -20.57 14.15 4.74
CA HIS A 52 -20.22 13.34 3.58
C HIS A 52 -19.22 12.22 3.89
N HIS A 53 -18.62 12.19 5.10
CA HIS A 53 -17.65 11.16 5.49
C HIS A 53 -18.18 9.74 5.34
N PRO A 54 -19.41 9.38 5.79
CA PRO A 54 -19.91 8.01 5.62
C PRO A 54 -20.04 7.62 4.15
N LYS A 55 -20.44 8.56 3.28
CA LYS A 55 -20.56 8.33 1.84
C LYS A 55 -19.19 8.09 1.21
N VAL A 56 -18.23 8.98 1.44
CA VAL A 56 -16.88 8.87 0.84
C VAL A 56 -16.13 7.67 1.40
N ALA A 57 -16.26 7.39 2.70
CA ALA A 57 -15.69 6.21 3.32
C ALA A 57 -16.20 4.92 2.67
N LYS A 58 -17.51 4.84 2.38
CA LYS A 58 -18.09 3.70 1.65
C LYS A 58 -17.58 3.59 0.22
N GLN A 59 -17.39 4.71 -0.49
CA GLN A 59 -16.82 4.70 -1.83
C GLN A 59 -15.36 4.21 -1.81
N LEU A 60 -14.56 4.67 -0.86
CA LEU A 60 -13.18 4.22 -0.69
C LEU A 60 -13.10 2.75 -0.26
N ALA A 61 -14.02 2.29 0.59
CA ALA A 61 -14.15 0.88 0.96
C ALA A 61 -14.47 -0.02 -0.25
N ASN A 62 -15.31 0.44 -1.18
CA ASN A 62 -15.56 -0.26 -2.44
C ASN A 62 -14.28 -0.36 -3.27
N VAL A 63 -13.49 0.71 -3.36
CA VAL A 63 -12.19 0.70 -4.08
C VAL A 63 -11.24 -0.32 -3.47
N PHE A 64 -11.01 -0.28 -2.15
CA PHE A 64 -10.16 -1.27 -1.47
C PHE A 64 -10.65 -2.69 -1.67
N THR A 65 -11.96 -2.88 -1.60
CA THR A 65 -12.56 -4.20 -1.77
C THR A 65 -12.44 -4.72 -3.20
N GLU A 66 -12.60 -3.88 -4.22
CA GLU A 66 -12.40 -4.32 -5.60
C GLU A 66 -10.94 -4.59 -5.92
N LEU A 67 -10.01 -3.77 -5.40
CA LEU A 67 -8.58 -3.99 -5.53
C LEU A 67 -8.11 -5.27 -4.82
N GLN A 68 -8.63 -5.57 -3.62
CA GLN A 68 -8.24 -6.79 -2.89
C GLN A 68 -8.66 -8.07 -3.62
N ASN A 69 -9.68 -8.00 -4.49
CA ASN A 69 -10.19 -9.15 -5.24
C ASN A 69 -9.65 -9.23 -6.66
N LEU A 70 -9.03 -8.16 -7.17
CA LEU A 70 -8.28 -8.18 -8.41
C LEU A 70 -6.86 -8.68 -8.12
N THR A 71 -6.68 -10.00 -8.12
CA THR A 71 -5.46 -10.65 -7.62
C THR A 71 -4.63 -11.33 -8.70
N PHE A 72 -3.38 -11.62 -8.35
CA PHE A 72 -2.35 -12.24 -9.19
C PHE A 72 -1.57 -13.30 -8.42
N SER A 73 -0.96 -14.23 -9.16
CA SER A 73 -0.23 -15.38 -8.59
C SER A 73 1.17 -15.01 -8.07
N ARG A 74 1.74 -13.90 -8.54
CA ARG A 74 3.08 -13.41 -8.15
C ARG A 74 3.04 -11.91 -7.88
N ILE A 75 4.05 -11.43 -7.16
CA ILE A 75 4.27 -10.00 -6.92
C ILE A 75 5.10 -9.43 -8.08
N GLY A 76 4.65 -8.34 -8.67
CA GLY A 76 5.34 -7.68 -9.78
C GLY A 76 4.49 -6.69 -10.55
N ARG A 77 5.11 -6.00 -11.51
CA ARG A 77 4.42 -5.04 -12.40
C ARG A 77 3.54 -5.80 -13.38
N LEU A 78 2.44 -5.19 -13.79
CA LEU A 78 1.55 -5.76 -14.80
C LEU A 78 1.98 -5.32 -16.19
N TRP A 79 2.09 -6.29 -17.11
CA TRP A 79 2.37 -6.06 -18.51
C TRP A 79 1.29 -6.69 -19.39
N CYS A 80 0.89 -6.00 -20.46
CA CYS A 80 -0.15 -6.46 -21.38
C CYS A 80 0.24 -6.19 -22.85
N GLY A 81 1.55 -6.20 -23.14
CA GLY A 81 2.08 -5.78 -24.44
C GLY A 81 2.04 -4.27 -24.66
N ASP A 82 2.71 -3.82 -25.74
CA ASP A 82 2.86 -2.40 -26.08
C ASP A 82 1.51 -1.71 -26.37
N THR A 83 0.55 -2.47 -26.90
CA THR A 83 -0.82 -2.04 -27.24
C THR A 83 -1.83 -2.28 -26.09
N ALA A 84 -1.35 -2.82 -24.97
CA ALA A 84 -2.12 -3.14 -23.77
C ALA A 84 -3.31 -4.12 -23.99
N ASP A 85 -3.27 -4.92 -25.05
CA ASP A 85 -4.31 -5.86 -25.49
C ASP A 85 -3.93 -7.33 -25.35
N GLN A 86 -2.70 -7.63 -24.96
CA GLN A 86 -2.24 -8.98 -24.68
C GLN A 86 -2.73 -9.44 -23.30
N PRO A 87 -2.78 -10.76 -23.04
CA PRO A 87 -3.04 -11.28 -21.69
C PRO A 87 -2.10 -10.67 -20.66
N VAL A 88 -2.58 -10.55 -19.42
CA VAL A 88 -1.77 -9.99 -18.34
C VAL A 88 -0.61 -10.92 -17.98
N GLU A 89 0.57 -10.35 -17.92
CA GLU A 89 1.79 -10.98 -17.41
C GLU A 89 2.30 -10.19 -16.20
N VAL A 90 2.76 -10.89 -15.18
CA VAL A 90 3.45 -10.28 -14.04
C VAL A 90 4.95 -10.27 -14.31
N ILE A 91 5.53 -9.09 -14.46
CA ILE A 91 6.94 -8.84 -14.78
C ILE A 91 7.69 -8.20 -13.61
N ALA A 92 9.01 -8.05 -13.76
CA ALA A 92 9.88 -7.47 -12.74
C ALA A 92 9.53 -6.00 -12.38
N MET A 93 9.80 -5.62 -11.14
CA MET A 93 9.70 -4.28 -10.58
C MET A 93 11.04 -3.57 -10.68
N ASP A 94 11.15 -2.53 -11.51
CA ASP A 94 12.41 -1.85 -11.78
C ASP A 94 13.04 -1.18 -10.54
N TRP A 95 12.21 -0.80 -9.57
CA TRP A 95 12.60 -0.01 -8.40
C TRP A 95 12.91 -0.84 -7.14
N HIS A 96 12.53 -2.12 -7.13
CA HIS A 96 12.60 -2.95 -5.92
C HIS A 96 13.98 -3.60 -5.77
N ALA A 97 14.47 -3.74 -4.52
CA ALA A 97 15.78 -4.32 -4.23
C ALA A 97 15.99 -5.72 -4.84
N THR A 98 14.92 -6.51 -4.94
CA THR A 98 14.86 -7.73 -5.74
C THR A 98 13.74 -7.55 -6.77
N PRO A 99 14.04 -7.29 -8.05
CA PRO A 99 13.04 -6.92 -9.05
C PRO A 99 11.94 -7.98 -9.25
N GLY A 100 12.22 -9.24 -8.97
CA GLY A 100 11.22 -10.30 -9.08
C GLY A 100 10.94 -10.72 -10.53
N PRO A 101 9.73 -11.24 -10.86
CA PRO A 101 8.57 -11.35 -9.96
C PRO A 101 8.85 -12.18 -8.70
N LEU A 102 8.20 -11.86 -7.58
CA LEU A 102 8.45 -12.53 -6.28
C LEU A 102 7.33 -13.51 -5.93
N GLU A 103 7.65 -14.51 -5.10
CA GLU A 103 6.69 -15.54 -4.68
C GLU A 103 6.07 -15.26 -3.32
N THR A 104 6.72 -14.43 -2.48
CA THR A 104 6.26 -14.23 -1.10
C THR A 104 6.30 -12.78 -0.64
N SER A 105 5.36 -12.43 0.25
CA SER A 105 5.38 -11.14 0.96
C SER A 105 6.66 -10.97 1.78
N PHE A 106 7.23 -12.07 2.33
CA PHE A 106 8.49 -12.01 3.07
C PHE A 106 9.64 -11.57 2.17
N GLU A 107 9.81 -12.16 0.98
CA GLU A 107 10.85 -11.75 0.03
C GLU A 107 10.71 -10.29 -0.37
N TYR A 108 9.48 -9.82 -0.58
CA TYR A 108 9.19 -8.42 -0.90
C TYR A 108 9.69 -7.50 0.22
N PHE A 109 9.17 -7.66 1.44
CA PHE A 109 9.51 -6.75 2.52
C PHE A 109 10.95 -6.90 3.03
N TYR A 110 11.47 -8.13 3.11
CA TYR A 110 12.80 -8.41 3.64
C TYR A 110 13.90 -7.82 2.75
N ASN A 111 13.83 -8.05 1.44
CA ASN A 111 14.88 -7.59 0.53
C ASN A 111 14.92 -6.06 0.46
N GLN A 112 13.75 -5.41 0.42
CA GLN A 112 13.65 -3.96 0.45
C GLN A 112 14.20 -3.38 1.77
N ARG A 113 13.79 -3.93 2.92
CA ARG A 113 14.29 -3.50 4.23
C ARG A 113 15.81 -3.68 4.35
N GLN A 114 16.37 -4.77 3.82
CA GLN A 114 17.82 -4.98 3.83
C GLN A 114 18.55 -3.94 2.98
N ALA A 115 18.03 -3.58 1.81
CA ALA A 115 18.61 -2.52 0.98
C ALA A 115 18.56 -1.16 1.68
N GLU A 116 17.40 -0.78 2.21
CA GLU A 116 17.23 0.48 2.97
C GLU A 116 18.14 0.51 4.20
N ASN A 117 18.24 -0.59 4.94
CA ASN A 117 19.12 -0.67 6.11
C ASN A 117 20.59 -0.49 5.72
N ARG A 118 21.05 -1.01 4.57
CA ARG A 118 22.44 -0.76 4.12
C ARG A 118 22.66 0.73 3.87
N GLU A 119 21.74 1.38 3.17
CA GLU A 119 21.82 2.83 2.92
C GLU A 119 21.78 3.63 4.24
N SER A 120 20.91 3.27 5.18
CA SER A 120 20.84 3.94 6.48
C SER A 120 22.13 3.83 7.28
N ILE A 121 22.80 2.67 7.25
CA ILE A 121 24.10 2.47 7.92
C ILE A 121 25.23 3.20 7.19
N GLU A 122 25.22 3.22 5.86
CA GLU A 122 26.21 3.98 5.07
C GLU A 122 26.12 5.49 5.34
N LEU A 123 24.91 6.02 5.52
CA LEU A 123 24.69 7.43 5.85
C LEU A 123 25.07 7.78 7.30
N HIS A 124 25.06 6.80 8.21
CA HIS A 124 25.29 7.00 9.65
C HIS A 124 26.25 5.93 10.20
N PRO A 125 27.51 5.92 9.73
CA PRO A 125 28.48 4.91 10.10
C PRO A 125 28.76 4.96 11.61
N ASP A 126 28.89 3.78 12.22
CA ASP A 126 29.23 3.59 13.64
C ASP A 126 28.26 4.25 14.64
N ASP A 127 27.04 4.61 14.21
CA ASP A 127 26.02 5.18 15.10
C ASP A 127 25.10 4.07 15.69
N PRO A 128 25.20 3.79 17.01
CA PRO A 128 24.43 2.72 17.64
C PRO A 128 22.92 2.98 17.64
N ASP A 129 22.47 4.23 17.61
CA ASP A 129 21.04 4.56 17.53
C ASP A 129 20.48 4.15 16.15
N TRP A 130 21.23 4.40 15.08
CA TRP A 130 20.82 4.01 13.72
C TRP A 130 20.91 2.51 13.50
N LEU A 131 21.94 1.85 14.03
CA LEU A 131 22.05 0.39 14.00
C LEU A 131 20.88 -0.27 14.74
N THR A 132 20.51 0.28 15.90
CA THR A 132 19.34 -0.16 16.67
C THR A 132 18.04 0.01 15.89
N ALA A 133 17.86 1.16 15.23
CA ALA A 133 16.68 1.41 14.40
C ALA A 133 16.57 0.40 13.25
N CYS A 134 17.68 0.10 12.56
CA CYS A 134 17.69 -0.89 11.48
C CYS A 134 17.32 -2.29 11.98
N TRP A 135 17.81 -2.69 13.16
CA TRP A 135 17.44 -3.94 13.80
C TRP A 135 15.97 -4.00 14.20
N VAL A 136 15.43 -2.93 14.80
CA VAL A 136 14.01 -2.85 15.16
C VAL A 136 13.13 -2.93 13.92
N LEU A 137 13.46 -2.22 12.85
CA LEU A 137 12.71 -2.24 11.59
C LEU A 137 12.77 -3.61 10.90
N LYS A 138 13.94 -4.26 10.92
CA LYS A 138 14.12 -5.64 10.45
C LYS A 138 13.28 -6.64 11.27
N SER A 139 13.26 -6.51 12.59
CA SER A 139 12.41 -7.32 13.47
C SER A 139 10.93 -7.02 13.27
N GLY A 140 10.56 -5.78 12.93
CA GLY A 140 9.19 -5.38 12.64
C GLY A 140 8.55 -6.16 11.49
N LEU A 141 9.33 -6.76 10.60
CA LEU A 141 8.82 -7.61 9.52
C LEU A 141 7.96 -8.78 10.05
N THR A 142 8.34 -9.39 11.18
CA THR A 142 7.57 -10.50 11.78
C THR A 142 6.24 -10.05 12.37
N HIS A 143 6.06 -8.75 12.59
CA HIS A 143 4.81 -8.17 13.09
C HIS A 143 3.93 -7.62 11.97
N MET A 144 4.45 -7.48 10.75
CA MET A 144 3.72 -6.97 9.60
C MET A 144 3.13 -8.05 8.72
N ILE A 145 3.89 -9.14 8.51
CA ILE A 145 3.55 -10.16 7.53
C ILE A 145 2.29 -10.92 7.95
N ILE A 146 1.38 -11.08 7.01
CA ILE A 146 0.17 -11.87 7.17
C ILE A 146 0.51 -13.33 6.83
N GLU A 147 0.74 -14.15 7.85
CA GLU A 147 1.25 -15.52 7.69
C GLU A 147 0.40 -16.38 6.74
N ASP A 148 -0.93 -16.30 6.85
CA ASP A 148 -1.84 -17.08 6.02
C ASP A 148 -1.91 -16.60 4.55
N ARG A 149 -1.37 -15.42 4.24
CA ARG A 149 -1.31 -14.80 2.91
C ARG A 149 0.12 -14.63 2.38
N ILE A 150 1.10 -15.26 3.01
CA ILE A 150 2.52 -15.08 2.64
C ILE A 150 2.79 -15.41 1.17
N ARG A 151 2.04 -16.34 0.57
CA ARG A 151 2.11 -16.74 -0.85
C ARG A 151 0.94 -16.22 -1.69
N GLY A 152 0.29 -15.15 -1.23
CA GLY A 152 -0.84 -14.54 -1.90
C GLY A 152 -2.20 -15.19 -1.57
N PRO A 153 -3.22 -15.02 -2.44
CA PRO A 153 -3.14 -14.30 -3.72
C PRO A 153 -2.80 -12.81 -3.54
N PHE A 154 -2.07 -12.23 -4.50
CA PHE A 154 -1.51 -10.87 -4.39
C PHE A 154 -2.44 -9.86 -5.06
N PRO A 155 -3.07 -8.93 -4.33
CA PRO A 155 -3.95 -7.94 -4.93
C PRO A 155 -3.21 -6.90 -5.78
N LEU A 156 -3.97 -6.24 -6.66
CA LEU A 156 -3.51 -5.01 -7.31
C LEU A 156 -3.45 -3.88 -6.29
N CYS A 157 -2.26 -3.33 -6.07
CA CYS A 157 -2.07 -2.16 -5.23
C CYS A 157 -1.75 -0.94 -6.10
N HIS A 158 -2.37 0.20 -5.79
CA HIS A 158 -2.06 1.48 -6.43
C HIS A 158 -0.71 2.05 -5.99
N LEU A 159 -0.31 1.80 -4.74
CA LEU A 159 0.92 2.30 -4.08
C LEU A 159 1.07 3.82 -3.94
N ASP A 160 0.10 4.59 -4.43
CA ASP A 160 0.05 6.05 -4.29
C ASP A 160 -1.40 6.56 -4.19
N LEU A 161 -2.22 5.84 -3.42
CA LEU A 161 -3.65 6.12 -3.31
C LEU A 161 -3.90 7.20 -2.25
N HIS A 162 -3.85 8.46 -2.67
CA HIS A 162 -4.12 9.63 -1.82
C HIS A 162 -5.06 10.63 -2.51
N PHE A 163 -5.48 11.66 -1.77
CA PHE A 163 -6.46 12.67 -2.18
C PHE A 163 -6.11 13.40 -3.50
N GLY A 164 -4.83 13.43 -3.89
CA GLY A 164 -4.35 14.04 -5.13
C GLY A 164 -4.64 13.17 -6.36
N ASN A 165 -4.70 11.86 -6.16
CA ASN A 165 -4.98 10.86 -7.21
C ASN A 165 -6.45 10.40 -7.21
N MET A 166 -7.29 11.00 -6.36
CA MET A 166 -8.74 10.77 -6.31
C MET A 166 -9.50 12.01 -6.81
N LEU A 167 -10.40 11.83 -7.76
CA LEU A 167 -11.17 12.90 -8.37
C LEU A 167 -12.62 12.87 -7.90
N PHE A 168 -13.14 14.01 -7.44
CA PHE A 168 -14.51 14.14 -6.93
C PHE A 168 -15.34 15.15 -7.72
N ASP A 169 -16.65 14.93 -7.80
CA ASP A 169 -17.60 15.96 -8.22
C ASP A 169 -18.00 16.89 -7.05
N LYS A 170 -18.92 17.82 -7.30
CA LYS A 170 -19.35 18.83 -6.32
C LYS A 170 -20.13 18.22 -5.15
N GLU A 171 -20.66 17.03 -5.33
CA GLU A 171 -21.43 16.27 -4.35
C GLU A 171 -20.57 15.21 -3.63
N TYR A 172 -19.24 15.27 -3.79
CA TYR A 172 -18.27 14.32 -3.24
C TYR A 172 -18.50 12.88 -3.69
N ASN A 173 -19.02 12.64 -4.90
CA ASN A 173 -18.91 11.33 -5.52
C ASN A 173 -17.48 11.15 -6.04
N LEU A 174 -16.84 10.02 -5.72
CA LEU A 174 -15.63 9.60 -6.39
C LEU A 174 -15.93 9.34 -7.87
N THR A 175 -15.29 10.10 -8.76
CA THR A 175 -15.50 10.10 -10.22
C THR A 175 -14.30 9.62 -11.02
N GLY A 176 -13.15 9.46 -10.38
CA GLY A 176 -11.94 8.95 -11.00
C GLY A 176 -10.85 8.62 -10.00
N ILE A 177 -10.06 7.59 -10.28
CA ILE A 177 -8.73 7.37 -9.69
C ILE A 177 -7.71 7.39 -10.82
N ILE A 178 -6.67 8.20 -10.66
CA ILE A 178 -5.63 8.46 -11.66
C ILE A 178 -4.24 8.11 -11.12
N ASP A 179 -3.22 8.26 -11.96
CA ASP A 179 -1.82 8.00 -11.63
C ASP A 179 -1.53 6.56 -11.15
N TRP A 180 -1.90 5.60 -11.98
CA TRP A 180 -1.61 4.18 -11.77
C TRP A 180 -0.18 3.78 -12.14
N SER A 181 0.76 4.73 -12.22
CA SER A 181 2.13 4.51 -12.69
C SER A 181 2.94 3.56 -11.80
N SER A 182 2.66 3.59 -10.49
CA SER A 182 3.25 2.71 -9.47
C SER A 182 2.46 1.42 -9.23
N ALA A 183 1.36 1.19 -9.97
CA ALA A 183 0.47 0.08 -9.69
C ALA A 183 1.10 -1.28 -10.03
N GLN A 184 0.91 -2.25 -9.14
CA GLN A 184 1.48 -3.59 -9.28
C GLN A 184 0.73 -4.63 -8.45
N ALA A 185 0.90 -5.90 -8.78
CA ALA A 185 0.53 -6.98 -7.88
C ALA A 185 1.48 -6.95 -6.67
N ALA A 186 0.94 -6.82 -5.45
CA ALA A 186 1.74 -6.66 -4.25
C ALA A 186 1.15 -7.43 -3.05
N PRO A 187 1.90 -7.58 -1.94
CA PRO A 187 1.36 -8.12 -0.69
C PRO A 187 0.09 -7.39 -0.23
N LEU A 188 -0.88 -8.10 0.37
CA LEU A 188 -2.13 -7.50 0.88
C LEU A 188 -1.85 -6.36 1.87
N GLU A 189 -0.78 -6.50 2.64
CA GLU A 189 -0.26 -5.50 3.57
C GLU A 189 -0.13 -4.11 2.92
N GLN A 190 0.23 -4.03 1.63
CA GLN A 190 0.35 -2.77 0.88
C GLN A 190 -0.98 -2.05 0.67
N LEU A 191 -2.12 -2.76 0.61
CA LEU A 191 -3.43 -2.09 0.56
C LEU A 191 -3.76 -1.35 1.85
N SER A 192 -3.16 -1.73 2.99
CA SER A 192 -3.38 -1.01 4.25
C SER A 192 -2.64 0.34 4.30
N VAL A 193 -1.68 0.57 3.41
CA VAL A 193 -0.90 1.79 3.35
C VAL A 193 -1.66 2.86 2.57
N CYS A 194 -2.40 3.68 3.31
CA CYS A 194 -3.19 4.77 2.75
C CYS A 194 -2.92 6.07 3.52
N PRO A 195 -2.31 7.09 2.88
CA PRO A 195 -2.02 8.37 3.53
C PRO A 195 -3.24 9.05 4.15
N GLU A 196 -4.45 8.79 3.64
CA GLU A 196 -5.70 9.38 4.13
C GLU A 196 -6.07 8.97 5.57
N PHE A 197 -5.45 7.92 6.11
CA PHE A 197 -5.69 7.44 7.47
C PHE A 197 -4.61 7.88 8.46
N THR A 198 -3.65 8.68 8.01
CA THR A 198 -2.43 8.96 8.78
C THR A 198 -2.67 9.90 9.93
N THR A 199 -2.24 9.49 11.12
CA THR A 199 -2.10 10.37 12.27
C THR A 199 -0.66 10.87 12.39
N PHE A 200 -0.53 12.14 12.78
CA PHE A 200 0.76 12.78 12.99
C PHE A 200 1.09 12.79 14.48
N PRO A 201 2.18 12.12 14.93
CA PRO A 201 2.55 12.06 16.35
C PRO A 201 2.81 13.43 16.99
N GLY A 202 3.13 14.45 16.20
CA GLY A 202 3.30 15.83 16.66
C GLY A 202 2.01 16.63 16.81
N MET A 203 0.85 16.06 16.48
CA MET A 203 -0.47 16.69 16.61
C MET A 203 -1.22 16.15 17.83
N SER A 204 -2.13 16.97 18.38
CA SER A 204 -3.03 16.56 19.46
C SER A 204 -4.00 15.48 19.00
N GLU A 205 -4.55 14.71 19.95
CA GLU A 205 -5.60 13.71 19.68
C GLU A 205 -6.77 14.33 18.93
N GLU A 206 -7.27 15.50 19.36
CA GLU A 206 -8.36 16.23 18.69
C GLU A 206 -8.07 16.54 17.21
N LYS A 207 -6.82 16.86 16.88
CA LYS A 207 -6.42 17.13 15.48
C LYS A 207 -6.27 15.86 14.65
N ASN A 208 -5.92 14.74 15.30
CA ASN A 208 -5.81 13.44 14.66
C ASN A 208 -7.16 12.72 14.53
N GLN A 209 -8.14 13.08 15.36
CA GLN A 209 -9.43 12.41 15.47
C GLN A 209 -10.17 12.27 14.13
N PRO A 210 -10.23 13.28 13.24
CA PRO A 210 -10.92 13.12 11.96
C PRO A 210 -10.37 11.98 11.11
N MET A 211 -9.04 11.77 11.08
CA MET A 211 -8.42 10.68 10.31
C MET A 211 -8.71 9.31 10.94
N VAL A 212 -8.77 9.24 12.27
CA VAL A 212 -9.14 8.02 13.00
C VAL A 212 -10.60 7.66 12.71
N ASP A 213 -11.52 8.60 12.89
CA ASP A 213 -12.95 8.40 12.64
C ASP A 213 -13.21 7.99 11.18
N PHE A 214 -12.53 8.66 10.23
CA PHE A 214 -12.66 8.35 8.82
C PHE A 214 -12.11 6.96 8.48
N LYS A 215 -10.95 6.58 9.04
CA LYS A 215 -10.40 5.22 8.90
C LYS A 215 -11.39 4.18 9.43
N ASP A 216 -11.98 4.42 10.59
CA ASP A 216 -12.94 3.49 11.20
C ASP A 216 -14.19 3.29 10.33
N LEU A 217 -14.71 4.37 9.73
CA LEU A 217 -15.82 4.29 8.76
C LEU A 217 -15.45 3.44 7.53
N VAL A 218 -14.24 3.62 6.99
CA VAL A 218 -13.76 2.82 5.84
C VAL A 218 -13.60 1.36 6.22
N VAL A 219 -12.90 1.07 7.33
CA VAL A 219 -12.66 -0.31 7.78
C VAL A 219 -13.97 -1.04 8.09
N GLN A 220 -14.92 -0.36 8.73
CA GLN A 220 -16.24 -0.93 8.99
C GLN A 220 -17.00 -1.22 7.69
N SER A 221 -16.95 -0.30 6.72
CA SER A 221 -17.57 -0.52 5.41
C SER A 221 -16.93 -1.68 4.65
N ILE A 222 -15.59 -1.83 4.68
CA ILE A 222 -14.88 -2.98 4.09
C ILE A 222 -15.38 -4.28 4.74
N ARG A 223 -15.45 -4.31 6.08
CA ARG A 223 -15.90 -5.49 6.84
C ARG A 223 -17.31 -5.94 6.44
N GLU A 224 -18.23 -5.00 6.22
CA GLU A 224 -19.60 -5.30 5.78
C GLU A 224 -19.64 -5.89 4.37
N ILE A 225 -18.78 -5.41 3.45
CA ILE A 225 -18.69 -5.94 2.09
C ILE A 225 -18.07 -7.35 2.10
N GLU A 226 -17.00 -7.55 2.86
CA GLU A 226 -16.28 -8.84 2.95
C GLU A 226 -17.16 -10.00 3.43
N GLN A 227 -18.20 -9.74 4.24
CA GLN A 227 -19.13 -10.77 4.72
C GLN A 227 -19.92 -11.46 3.61
N ASN A 228 -20.13 -10.78 2.48
CA ASN A 228 -21.02 -11.23 1.41
C ASN A 228 -20.26 -11.49 0.10
N GLN A 229 -18.94 -11.44 0.12
CA GLN A 229 -18.14 -11.45 -1.10
C GLN A 229 -17.53 -12.82 -1.41
N GLU A 230 -17.77 -13.28 -2.63
CA GLU A 230 -17.09 -14.46 -3.18
C GLU A 230 -15.70 -14.09 -3.67
N ARG A 231 -14.72 -14.95 -3.37
CA ARG A 231 -13.34 -14.79 -3.86
C ARG A 231 -13.24 -15.23 -5.31
N LYS A 232 -12.42 -14.52 -6.07
CA LYS A 232 -12.12 -14.82 -7.49
C LYS A 232 -10.70 -15.38 -7.62
N PRO A 233 -10.46 -16.33 -8.54
CA PRO A 233 -9.12 -16.81 -8.85
C PRO A 233 -8.22 -15.67 -9.35
N PRO A 234 -6.88 -15.81 -9.26
CA PRO A 234 -5.96 -14.80 -9.77
C PRO A 234 -6.12 -14.65 -11.29
N LEU A 235 -5.99 -13.42 -11.79
CA LEU A 235 -6.28 -13.10 -13.19
C LEU A 235 -5.27 -13.75 -14.16
N ASP A 236 -4.03 -13.94 -13.73
CA ASP A 236 -2.94 -14.60 -14.45
C ASP A 236 -2.92 -16.13 -14.26
N ASN A 237 -3.80 -16.68 -13.40
CA ASN A 237 -3.89 -18.12 -13.13
C ASN A 237 -5.34 -18.52 -12.78
N PRO A 238 -6.27 -18.55 -13.78
CA PRO A 238 -7.69 -18.77 -13.53
C PRO A 238 -8.04 -20.18 -13.05
N ASP A 239 -7.15 -21.15 -13.28
CA ASP A 239 -7.34 -22.55 -12.90
C ASP A 239 -6.91 -22.84 -11.44
N LEU A 240 -6.36 -21.85 -10.73
CA LEU A 240 -5.94 -22.02 -9.34
C LEU A 240 -7.15 -22.20 -8.42
N ASP A 241 -7.23 -23.35 -7.76
CA ASP A 241 -8.29 -23.64 -6.79
C ASP A 241 -8.11 -22.80 -5.50
N ILE A 242 -8.90 -21.74 -5.37
CA ILE A 242 -8.96 -20.89 -4.17
C ILE A 242 -9.88 -21.50 -3.09
N LEU A 243 -10.72 -22.49 -3.41
CA LEU A 243 -11.73 -23.01 -2.47
C LEU A 243 -11.11 -23.70 -1.24
N GLY A 244 -9.82 -24.07 -1.30
CA GLY A 244 -9.05 -24.56 -0.14
C GLY A 244 -8.57 -23.50 0.84
N GLN A 245 -8.68 -22.20 0.53
CA GLN A 245 -8.14 -21.09 1.34
C GLN A 245 -9.17 -20.52 2.33
N LEU A 246 -9.90 -21.39 3.04
CA LEU A 246 -11.11 -21.07 3.81
C LEU A 246 -10.92 -20.13 5.02
N SER A 247 -9.71 -19.65 5.32
CA SER A 247 -9.48 -18.76 6.48
C SER A 247 -8.46 -17.64 6.27
N LEU A 248 -8.27 -17.13 5.05
CA LEU A 248 -7.33 -16.01 4.88
C LEU A 248 -7.82 -14.77 5.65
N THR A 249 -6.89 -14.13 6.37
CA THR A 249 -7.12 -12.91 7.13
C THR A 249 -7.80 -11.83 6.26
N PRO A 250 -8.97 -11.28 6.65
CA PRO A 250 -9.63 -10.21 5.89
C PRO A 250 -8.83 -8.90 5.89
N LEU A 251 -8.98 -8.08 4.85
CA LEU A 251 -8.32 -6.77 4.76
C LEU A 251 -8.79 -5.86 5.90
N SER A 252 -10.09 -5.86 6.22
CA SER A 252 -10.63 -5.05 7.32
C SER A 252 -10.00 -5.42 8.67
N THR A 253 -9.78 -6.71 8.92
CA THR A 253 -9.11 -7.22 10.13
C THR A 253 -7.67 -6.73 10.19
N TYR A 254 -6.93 -6.81 9.08
CA TYR A 254 -5.55 -6.34 9.04
C TYR A 254 -5.45 -4.82 9.20
N MET A 255 -6.27 -4.03 8.49
CA MET A 255 -6.27 -2.57 8.57
C MET A 255 -6.60 -2.03 9.97
N ALA A 256 -7.40 -2.77 10.75
CA ALA A 256 -7.72 -2.46 12.14
C ALA A 256 -6.60 -2.83 13.14
N SER A 257 -5.59 -3.59 12.70
CA SER A 257 -4.55 -4.12 13.57
C SER A 257 -3.39 -3.15 13.79
N LYS A 258 -2.59 -3.39 14.84
CA LYS A 258 -1.29 -2.73 15.03
C LYS A 258 -0.30 -3.07 13.91
N SER A 259 -0.42 -4.24 13.29
CA SER A 259 0.42 -4.67 12.17
C SER A 259 0.32 -3.72 10.98
N ALA A 260 -0.89 -3.26 10.64
CA ALA A 260 -1.07 -2.26 9.59
C ALA A 260 -0.41 -0.91 9.94
N GLU A 261 -0.40 -0.50 11.22
CA GLU A 261 0.34 0.70 11.62
C GLU A 261 1.85 0.51 11.47
N ILE A 262 2.40 -0.63 11.87
CA ILE A 262 3.82 -0.96 11.67
C ILE A 262 4.15 -0.93 10.16
N THR A 263 3.30 -1.53 9.32
CA THR A 263 3.43 -1.52 7.86
C THR A 263 3.47 -0.12 7.30
N TYR A 264 2.54 0.74 7.71
CA TYR A 264 2.52 2.14 7.29
C TYR A 264 3.80 2.88 7.70
N ARG A 265 4.24 2.74 8.97
CA ARG A 265 5.46 3.41 9.46
C ARG A 265 6.72 2.94 8.74
N GLN A 266 6.80 1.64 8.41
CA GLN A 266 7.90 1.09 7.64
C GLN A 266 7.87 1.58 6.19
N TYR A 267 6.70 1.63 5.55
CA TYR A 267 6.55 2.11 4.17
C TYR A 267 6.93 3.58 4.01
N MET A 268 6.51 4.43 4.95
CA MET A 268 6.81 5.87 4.91
C MET A 268 8.24 6.20 5.40
N SER A 269 9.01 5.20 5.83
CA SER A 269 10.38 5.41 6.28
C SER A 269 11.31 5.54 5.09
N SER A 270 12.00 6.67 4.97
CA SER A 270 13.20 6.77 4.14
C SER A 270 14.44 6.29 4.92
N PRO A 271 15.57 6.03 4.24
CA PRO A 271 16.84 5.75 4.92
C PRO A 271 17.28 6.85 5.88
N ARG A 272 16.94 8.12 5.59
CA ARG A 272 17.17 9.27 6.49
C ARG A 272 16.11 9.42 7.59
N GLY A 273 15.01 8.68 7.50
CA GLY A 273 13.92 8.64 8.48
C GLY A 273 13.96 7.41 9.40
N SER A 274 14.88 6.47 9.17
CA SER A 274 14.87 5.16 9.84
C SER A 274 14.93 5.25 11.36
N LEU A 275 15.69 6.20 11.93
CA LEU A 275 15.74 6.37 13.39
C LEU A 275 14.37 6.76 13.97
N PHE A 276 13.67 7.68 13.33
CA PHE A 276 12.33 8.08 13.75
C PHE A 276 11.33 6.93 13.60
N ALA A 277 11.32 6.27 12.44
CA ALA A 277 10.46 5.12 12.19
C ALA A 277 10.73 3.96 13.16
N GLY A 278 12.01 3.65 13.41
CA GLY A 278 12.43 2.61 14.35
C GLY A 278 11.94 2.87 15.77
N LYS A 279 12.01 4.12 16.26
CA LYS A 279 11.45 4.48 17.58
C LYS A 279 9.95 4.29 17.65
N MET A 280 9.22 4.68 16.60
CA MET A 280 7.76 4.48 16.53
C MET A 280 7.40 2.99 16.50
N VAL A 281 8.09 2.21 15.66
CA VAL A 281 7.88 0.75 15.55
C VAL A 281 8.23 0.03 16.84
N ALA A 282 9.32 0.41 17.52
CA ALA A 282 9.65 -0.13 18.85
C ALA A 282 8.51 0.09 19.85
N GLY A 283 7.91 1.29 19.87
CA GLY A 283 6.76 1.58 20.72
C GLY A 283 5.54 0.70 20.41
N LEU A 284 5.31 0.36 19.15
CA LEU A 284 4.21 -0.52 18.73
C LEU A 284 4.45 -1.99 19.11
N ILE A 285 5.69 -2.47 18.99
CA ILE A 285 6.08 -3.87 19.27
C ILE A 285 6.20 -4.13 20.78
N PHE A 286 6.94 -3.28 21.49
CA PHE A 286 7.33 -3.52 22.88
C PHE A 286 6.51 -2.73 23.90
N GLY A 287 5.69 -1.76 23.45
CA GLY A 287 4.95 -0.89 24.34
C GLY A 287 5.87 -0.06 25.25
N LYS A 288 5.42 0.18 26.49
CA LYS A 288 6.21 0.91 27.51
C LYS A 288 7.17 0.00 28.30
N GLY A 289 7.18 -1.30 28.00
CA GLY A 289 7.93 -2.30 28.78
C GLY A 289 9.42 -2.38 28.44
N VAL A 290 9.83 -1.88 27.27
CA VAL A 290 11.22 -1.85 26.83
C VAL A 290 11.56 -0.43 26.39
N THR A 291 12.63 0.14 26.93
CA THR A 291 13.08 1.48 26.56
C THR A 291 13.98 1.44 25.32
N TRP A 292 14.10 2.58 24.64
CA TRP A 292 15.02 2.69 23.51
C TRP A 292 16.47 2.44 23.90
N ASP A 293 16.90 2.90 25.07
CA ASP A 293 18.28 2.66 25.55
C ASP A 293 18.55 1.16 25.80
N GLN A 294 17.56 0.40 26.30
CA GLN A 294 17.68 -1.05 26.43
C GLN A 294 17.81 -1.75 25.07
N LEU A 295 17.02 -1.32 24.07
CA LEU A 295 17.18 -1.83 22.71
C LEU A 295 18.55 -1.48 22.14
N LYS A 296 19.08 -0.30 22.45
CA LYS A 296 20.40 0.16 22.00
C LYS A 296 21.55 -0.61 22.63
N GLU A 297 21.45 -0.96 23.91
CA GLU A 297 22.43 -1.83 24.59
C GLU A 297 22.55 -3.19 23.91
N VAL A 298 21.45 -3.72 23.37
CA VAL A 298 21.42 -5.00 22.65
C VAL A 298 21.82 -4.82 21.19
N TYR A 299 21.06 -4.03 20.43
CA TYR A 299 21.18 -3.97 18.97
C TYR A 299 22.25 -3.00 18.48
N GLY A 300 22.63 -2.00 19.27
CA GLY A 300 23.64 -0.99 18.90
C GLY A 300 25.07 -1.55 18.80
N VAL A 301 25.27 -2.83 19.10
CA VAL A 301 26.55 -3.54 18.98
C VAL A 301 26.44 -4.85 18.20
N MET A 302 25.25 -5.23 17.73
CA MET A 302 25.00 -6.48 17.02
C MET A 302 25.22 -6.34 15.51
N PRO A 303 25.95 -7.26 14.85
CA PRO A 303 26.09 -7.26 13.40
C PRO A 303 24.74 -7.38 12.69
N LEU A 304 24.38 -6.44 11.84
CA LEU A 304 23.05 -6.37 11.19
C LEU A 304 22.89 -7.32 10.00
N PHE A 305 23.98 -7.66 9.32
CA PHE A 305 24.02 -8.45 8.08
C PHE A 305 24.76 -9.76 8.27
#